data_AF-A0AAJ8MQN2-F1
#
_entry.id   AF-A0AAJ8MQN2-F1
#
_cell.length_a   1.000
_cell.length_b   1.000
_cell.length_c   1.000
_cell.angle_alpha   90.00
_cell.angle_beta   90.00
_cell.angle_gamma   90.00
#
_symmetry.space_group_name_H-M   'P 1'
#
loop_
_entity.id
_entity.type
_entity.pdbx_description
1 polymer ?
#
loop_
_entity_poly.entity_id
_entity_poly.type
_entity_poly.pdbx_seq_one_letter_code
_entity_poly.pdbx_strand_id
1 'polypeptide(L)'
;MVHLNPLSLKTTTLLFTYTFLAFTFIEDELNTMIQSQAQAIALLDIPRSLRESLHDAGYITIDDIGSSSASDLSAELGISRNQAEDLLQQISSLQAGVSTSSKAGSDSTQIPLQSQIQASTAADLLSSAYLPHFSTCSTSIDRLIAQFHVPHRRKANTGVFRKGKEKEDSGAITPGMTIEIAGPPGIGKTAMALGVVLSARLTSAGISDEKEMEAGEVLILDTEGGITAERVRSAAEALTRTRATLPRDIIHGIHFVRIPTQTHMVAFLHTLDEWLENYPKVNLIVIDTLSFHFRQPSLDMSTRRRMMDLVKQKIGQATTLHKCAVIICNQMATKLLTAENKPANFDTGDRAILMPQLGDSWTTGKTLRLCLFRGQGGDELRYVHAEMSGSSKGLKWAAFDIDDDGLPCDIPEMLYDRPKTPPFIGETELNF
;
A
#
# COMPACT_ATOMS: atom_id res chain seq x y z
N MET A 1 -10.47 -7.59 -50.07
CA MET A 1 -9.15 -8.16 -49.72
C MET A 1 -8.18 -7.00 -49.52
N VAL A 2 -8.04 -6.53 -48.27
CA VAL A 2 -7.04 -5.52 -47.92
C VAL A 2 -5.78 -6.27 -47.54
N HIS A 3 -4.74 -6.15 -48.37
CA HIS A 3 -3.43 -6.73 -48.12
C HIS A 3 -2.80 -6.01 -46.91
N LEU A 4 -2.83 -6.65 -45.75
CA LEU A 4 -2.06 -6.22 -44.58
C LEU A 4 -0.58 -6.54 -44.84
N ASN A 5 0.25 -5.51 -44.72
CA ASN A 5 1.68 -5.54 -45.00
C ASN A 5 2.41 -6.30 -43.87
N PRO A 6 3.17 -7.39 -44.14
CA PRO A 6 3.77 -8.25 -43.11
C PRO A 6 4.89 -7.59 -42.28
N LEU A 7 5.30 -6.36 -42.62
CA LEU A 7 6.20 -5.53 -41.81
C LEU A 7 5.52 -4.88 -40.60
N SER A 8 4.18 -4.70 -40.62
CA SER A 8 3.44 -4.13 -39.48
C SER A 8 3.38 -5.10 -38.29
N LEU A 9 3.23 -6.41 -38.56
CA LEU A 9 3.15 -7.43 -37.51
C LEU A 9 4.47 -7.60 -36.75
N LYS A 10 5.63 -7.46 -37.43
CA LYS A 10 6.95 -7.58 -36.78
C LYS A 10 7.26 -6.39 -35.88
N THR A 11 6.79 -5.19 -36.20
CA THR A 11 6.96 -4.00 -35.34
C THR A 11 6.08 -4.09 -34.09
N THR A 12 4.85 -4.61 -34.21
CA THR A 12 3.96 -4.83 -33.06
C THR A 12 4.48 -5.92 -32.12
N THR A 13 5.08 -6.99 -32.64
CA THR A 13 5.71 -8.04 -31.80
C THR A 13 7.02 -7.57 -31.15
N LEU A 14 7.84 -6.74 -31.83
CA LEU A 14 9.05 -6.18 -31.23
C LEU A 14 8.74 -5.15 -30.13
N LEU A 15 7.70 -4.32 -30.30
CA LEU A 15 7.23 -3.41 -29.26
C LEU A 15 6.71 -4.18 -28.04
N PHE A 16 6.00 -5.30 -28.23
CA PHE A 16 5.51 -6.12 -27.12
C PHE A 16 6.64 -6.69 -26.26
N THR A 17 7.77 -7.08 -26.86
CA THR A 17 8.97 -7.53 -26.12
C THR A 17 9.72 -6.41 -25.42
N TYR A 18 9.72 -5.18 -25.96
CA TYR A 18 10.37 -4.03 -25.30
C TYR A 18 9.53 -3.47 -24.13
N THR A 19 8.20 -3.50 -24.21
CA THR A 19 7.31 -3.09 -23.10
C THR A 19 7.42 -4.03 -21.89
N PHE A 20 7.76 -5.31 -22.12
CA PHE A 20 7.99 -6.31 -21.06
C PHE A 20 9.35 -6.17 -20.36
N LEU A 21 10.35 -5.54 -21.00
CA LEU A 21 11.70 -5.38 -20.46
C LEU A 21 11.88 -4.16 -19.55
N ALA A 22 10.91 -3.26 -19.48
CA ALA A 22 10.98 -2.05 -18.64
C ALA A 22 10.45 -2.26 -17.21
N PHE A 23 9.71 -3.33 -16.96
CA PHE A 23 9.25 -3.73 -15.64
C PHE A 23 10.00 -4.98 -15.20
N THR A 24 10.59 -4.96 -14.00
CA THR A 24 11.01 -6.20 -13.35
C THR A 24 9.74 -6.93 -12.91
N PHE A 25 9.30 -7.89 -13.72
CA PHE A 25 8.08 -8.65 -13.49
C PHE A 25 8.39 -9.84 -12.58
N ILE A 26 7.94 -9.80 -11.33
CA ILE A 26 8.32 -10.71 -10.24
C ILE A 26 7.47 -12.01 -10.25
N GLU A 27 6.78 -12.35 -11.35
CA GLU A 27 5.93 -13.55 -11.36
C GLU A 27 6.72 -14.86 -11.21
N ASP A 28 7.89 -14.99 -11.84
CA ASP A 28 8.71 -16.20 -11.74
C ASP A 28 9.36 -16.36 -10.34
N GLU A 29 9.78 -15.24 -9.73
CA GLU A 29 10.28 -15.24 -8.35
C GLU A 29 9.16 -15.57 -7.36
N LEU A 30 7.97 -15.01 -7.52
CA LEU A 30 6.82 -15.30 -6.68
C LEU A 30 6.43 -16.79 -6.75
N ASN A 31 6.39 -17.36 -7.96
CA ASN A 31 6.11 -18.78 -8.15
C ASN A 31 7.20 -19.67 -7.53
N THR A 32 8.46 -19.25 -7.60
CA THR A 32 9.59 -19.97 -6.99
C THR A 32 9.57 -19.86 -5.45
N MET A 33 9.19 -18.70 -4.91
CA MET A 33 9.01 -18.46 -3.46
C MET A 33 7.84 -19.26 -2.89
N ILE A 34 6.70 -19.31 -3.58
CA ILE A 34 5.54 -20.13 -3.18
C ILE A 34 5.92 -21.61 -3.10
N GLN A 35 6.76 -22.10 -4.03
CA GLN A 35 7.23 -23.49 -4.02
C GLN A 35 8.30 -23.77 -2.95
N SER A 36 9.13 -22.79 -2.58
CA SER A 36 10.22 -22.98 -1.62
C SER A 36 9.80 -22.83 -0.15
N GLN A 37 8.72 -22.08 0.15
CA GLN A 37 8.30 -21.77 1.53
C GLN A 37 7.10 -22.58 2.06
N ALA A 38 6.45 -23.41 1.23
CA ALA A 38 5.39 -24.29 1.69
C ALA A 38 5.93 -25.54 2.42
N GLN A 39 6.48 -25.38 3.64
CA GLN A 39 6.71 -26.54 4.52
C GLN A 39 5.36 -26.98 5.11
N ALA A 40 4.89 -28.14 4.64
CA ALA A 40 3.62 -28.71 5.06
C ALA A 40 3.65 -29.08 6.56
N ILE A 41 2.52 -28.86 7.24
CA ILE A 41 2.24 -29.27 8.64
C ILE A 41 2.51 -30.78 8.88
N ALA A 42 2.62 -31.58 7.81
CA ALA A 42 3.01 -32.98 7.85
C ALA A 42 4.40 -33.24 8.50
N LEU A 43 5.27 -32.24 8.59
CA LEU A 43 6.58 -32.33 9.25
C LEU A 43 6.52 -32.20 10.78
N LEU A 44 5.39 -31.76 11.35
CA LEU A 44 5.21 -31.63 12.80
C LEU A 44 4.83 -32.98 13.43
N ASP A 45 5.54 -33.36 14.49
CA ASP A 45 5.23 -34.54 15.32
C ASP A 45 4.10 -34.22 16.31
N ILE A 46 2.90 -34.01 15.73
CA ILE A 46 1.68 -33.67 16.45
C ILE A 46 0.61 -34.76 16.33
N PRO A 47 -0.26 -34.92 17.35
CA PRO A 47 -1.38 -35.85 17.31
C PRO A 47 -2.31 -35.60 16.13
N ARG A 48 -2.93 -36.67 15.58
CA ARG A 48 -3.85 -36.55 14.44
C ARG A 48 -5.02 -35.61 14.71
N SER A 49 -5.58 -35.62 15.91
CA SER A 49 -6.64 -34.71 16.32
C SER A 49 -6.22 -33.25 16.25
N LEU A 50 -4.97 -32.93 16.64
CA LEU A 50 -4.44 -31.57 16.57
C LEU A 50 -4.17 -31.15 15.12
N ARG A 51 -3.70 -32.08 14.28
CA ARG A 51 -3.53 -31.85 12.84
C ARG A 51 -4.86 -31.58 12.13
N GLU A 52 -5.90 -32.33 12.48
CA GLU A 52 -7.27 -32.11 11.98
C GLU A 52 -7.79 -30.75 12.45
N SER A 53 -7.65 -30.41 13.73
CA SER A 53 -8.04 -29.08 14.24
C SER A 53 -7.27 -27.93 13.57
N LEU A 54 -5.98 -28.09 13.28
CA LEU A 54 -5.20 -27.09 12.54
C LEU A 54 -5.70 -26.91 11.11
N HIS A 55 -5.94 -28.01 10.40
CA HIS A 55 -6.45 -27.99 9.04
C HIS A 55 -7.87 -27.40 8.98
N ASP A 56 -8.75 -27.81 9.90
CA ASP A 56 -10.12 -27.29 10.01
C ASP A 56 -10.14 -25.81 10.41
N ALA A 57 -9.15 -25.36 11.18
CA ALA A 57 -8.92 -23.95 11.50
C ALA A 57 -8.13 -23.20 10.41
N GLY A 58 -7.91 -23.80 9.24
CA GLY A 58 -7.29 -23.15 8.08
C GLY A 58 -5.79 -22.90 8.18
N TYR A 59 -5.08 -23.53 9.12
CA TYR A 59 -3.62 -23.55 9.13
C TYR A 59 -3.14 -24.55 8.07
N ILE A 60 -2.34 -24.08 7.10
CA ILE A 60 -1.87 -24.91 5.99
C ILE A 60 -0.35 -25.05 6.02
N THR A 61 0.35 -24.02 6.50
CA THR A 61 1.82 -23.98 6.60
C THR A 61 2.30 -23.85 8.04
N ILE A 62 3.56 -24.19 8.28
CA ILE A 62 4.22 -24.04 9.58
C ILE A 62 4.35 -22.56 9.97
N ASP A 63 4.55 -21.67 9.00
CA ASP A 63 4.70 -20.23 9.23
C ASP A 63 3.40 -19.56 9.70
N ASP A 64 2.23 -20.03 9.21
CA ASP A 64 0.91 -19.55 9.67
C ASP A 64 0.74 -19.71 11.19
N ILE A 65 1.33 -20.77 11.74
CA ILE A 65 1.23 -21.08 13.15
C ILE A 65 2.26 -20.29 13.96
N GLY A 66 3.48 -20.14 13.43
CA GLY A 66 4.57 -19.39 14.07
C GLY A 66 4.27 -17.89 14.28
N SER A 67 3.41 -17.29 13.46
CA SER A 67 2.98 -15.88 13.62
C SER A 67 1.87 -15.65 14.66
N SER A 68 1.25 -16.71 15.18
CA SER A 68 0.13 -16.61 16.13
C SER A 68 0.61 -16.71 17.58
N SER A 69 -0.05 -16.03 18.52
CA SER A 69 0.28 -16.19 19.95
C SER A 69 -0.30 -17.49 20.52
N ALA A 70 0.34 -18.05 21.56
CA ALA A 70 -0.17 -19.25 22.23
C ALA A 70 -1.58 -19.06 22.82
N SER A 71 -1.93 -17.82 23.20
CA SER A 71 -3.26 -17.49 23.71
C SER A 71 -4.32 -17.54 22.61
N ASP A 72 -3.98 -17.05 21.42
CA ASP A 72 -4.88 -17.03 20.27
C ASP A 72 -5.08 -18.44 19.71
N LEU A 73 -4.00 -19.21 19.59
CA LEU A 73 -4.03 -20.62 19.18
C LEU A 73 -4.87 -21.48 20.13
N SER A 74 -4.72 -21.27 21.44
CA SER A 74 -5.51 -21.99 22.45
C SER A 74 -7.00 -21.69 22.34
N ALA A 75 -7.37 -20.41 22.16
CA ALA A 75 -8.74 -19.99 22.02
C ALA A 75 -9.37 -20.47 20.70
N GLU A 76 -8.60 -20.51 19.61
CA GLU A 76 -9.10 -20.80 18.27
C GLU A 76 -9.17 -22.31 17.98
N LEU A 77 -8.18 -23.08 18.43
CA LEU A 77 -8.13 -24.53 18.23
C LEU A 77 -8.86 -25.31 19.34
N GLY A 78 -9.32 -24.63 20.40
CA GLY A 78 -9.93 -25.28 21.56
C GLY A 78 -8.97 -26.18 22.34
N ILE A 79 -7.66 -25.89 22.27
CA ILE A 79 -6.59 -26.65 22.94
C ILE A 79 -6.12 -25.95 24.20
N SER A 80 -5.45 -26.68 25.09
CA SER A 80 -4.85 -26.06 26.28
C SER A 80 -3.70 -25.11 25.89
N ARG A 81 -3.51 -24.06 26.68
CA ARG A 81 -2.41 -23.10 26.47
C ARG A 81 -1.03 -23.78 26.41
N ASN A 82 -0.81 -24.80 27.24
CA ASN A 82 0.44 -25.57 27.24
C ASN A 82 0.65 -26.30 25.90
N GLN A 83 -0.40 -26.88 25.31
CA GLN A 83 -0.31 -27.52 24.00
C GLN A 83 0.00 -26.52 22.88
N ALA A 84 -0.53 -25.29 22.98
CA ALA A 84 -0.21 -24.23 22.04
C ALA A 84 1.26 -23.75 22.20
N GLU A 85 1.76 -23.63 23.43
CA GLU A 85 3.15 -23.28 23.73
C GLU A 85 4.13 -24.37 23.24
N ASP A 86 3.83 -25.65 23.49
CA ASP A 86 4.63 -26.79 23.01
C ASP A 86 4.71 -26.81 21.47
N LEU A 87 3.60 -26.52 20.80
CA LEU A 87 3.54 -26.48 19.34
C LEU A 87 4.39 -25.35 18.76
N LEU A 88 4.31 -24.14 19.32
CA LEU A 88 5.17 -23.02 18.93
C LEU A 88 6.66 -23.32 19.19
N GLN A 89 6.97 -24.02 20.28
CA GLN A 89 8.33 -24.44 20.61
C GLN A 89 8.87 -25.45 19.58
N GLN A 90 8.08 -26.43 19.16
CA GLN A 90 8.47 -27.37 18.10
C GLN A 90 8.75 -26.66 16.77
N ILE A 91 7.91 -25.69 16.38
CA ILE A 91 8.10 -24.90 15.16
C ILE A 91 9.41 -24.10 15.20
N SER A 92 9.67 -23.42 16.32
CA SER A 92 10.92 -22.66 16.49
C SER A 92 12.16 -23.56 16.42
N SER A 93 12.07 -24.81 16.91
CA SER A 93 13.16 -25.79 16.82
C SER A 93 13.39 -26.32 15.39
N LEU A 94 12.34 -26.45 14.58
CA LEU A 94 12.42 -26.88 13.19
C LEU A 94 12.99 -25.77 12.29
N GLN A 95 12.58 -24.52 12.51
CA GLN A 95 13.14 -23.36 11.80
C GLN A 95 14.63 -23.15 12.16
N ALA A 96 15.03 -23.43 13.40
CA ALA A 96 16.43 -23.38 13.82
C ALA A 96 17.31 -24.52 13.26
N GLY A 97 16.72 -25.62 12.77
CA GLY A 97 17.43 -26.79 12.26
C GLY A 97 17.82 -26.73 10.78
N VAL A 98 17.42 -25.68 10.05
CA VAL A 98 17.65 -25.56 8.58
C VAL A 98 19.00 -24.89 8.24
N SER A 99 19.75 -24.38 9.22
CA SER A 99 21.14 -23.92 9.03
C SER A 99 22.16 -25.07 9.20
N THR A 100 22.53 -25.64 8.05
CA THR A 100 23.80 -26.33 7.71
C THR A 100 24.29 -27.49 8.61
N SER A 101 24.20 -28.73 8.09
CA SER A 101 25.08 -29.82 8.48
C SER A 101 26.03 -30.23 7.34
N SER A 102 27.23 -29.64 7.31
CA SER A 102 28.42 -30.26 6.75
C SER A 102 29.61 -30.01 7.69
N LYS A 103 30.26 -31.10 8.10
CA LYS A 103 31.25 -31.13 9.17
C LYS A 103 32.65 -30.69 8.71
N ALA A 104 33.31 -29.97 9.63
CA ALA A 104 34.73 -30.01 10.02
C ALA A 104 35.75 -29.12 9.27
N GLY A 105 36.35 -28.19 10.03
CA GLY A 105 37.67 -27.61 9.74
C GLY A 105 37.94 -26.22 10.35
N SER A 106 38.45 -26.19 11.59
CA SER A 106 39.30 -25.15 12.23
C SER A 106 38.94 -23.65 12.18
N ASP A 107 38.80 -23.07 13.38
CA ASP A 107 39.15 -21.71 13.80
C ASP A 107 38.92 -20.55 12.82
N SER A 108 37.73 -19.95 12.93
CA SER A 108 37.60 -18.49 13.06
C SER A 108 36.27 -18.16 13.72
N THR A 109 36.31 -17.38 14.79
CA THR A 109 35.14 -16.81 15.47
C THR A 109 34.37 -15.91 14.50
N GLN A 110 33.33 -16.45 13.85
CA GLN A 110 32.29 -15.65 13.23
C GLN A 110 31.11 -15.54 14.20
N ILE A 111 30.94 -14.31 14.69
CA ILE A 111 29.82 -13.85 15.51
C ILE A 111 28.55 -13.94 14.64
N PRO A 112 27.40 -14.40 15.16
CA PRO A 112 26.15 -14.39 14.41
C PRO A 112 25.83 -12.93 14.02
N LEU A 113 25.44 -12.69 12.77
CA LEU A 113 24.84 -11.42 12.34
C LEU A 113 23.50 -11.23 13.06
N GLN A 114 23.57 -10.82 14.33
CA GLN A 114 22.52 -10.05 14.95
C GLN A 114 22.33 -8.81 14.09
N SER A 115 21.11 -8.57 13.65
CA SER A 115 20.68 -7.27 13.16
C SER A 115 21.10 -6.23 14.19
N GLN A 116 22.23 -5.55 13.93
CA GLN A 116 22.71 -4.50 14.79
C GLN A 116 21.66 -3.39 14.70
N ILE A 117 20.82 -3.30 15.73
CA ILE A 117 20.01 -2.12 15.99
C ILE A 117 21.02 -1.00 16.22
N GLN A 118 21.40 -0.31 15.14
CA GLN A 118 22.28 0.85 15.23
C GLN A 118 21.52 1.93 15.98
N ALA A 119 22.06 2.33 17.13
CA ALA A 119 21.56 3.47 17.87
C ALA A 119 21.66 4.71 16.96
N SER A 120 20.52 5.18 16.47
CA SER A 120 20.42 6.41 15.69
C SER A 120 20.36 7.59 16.65
N THR A 121 21.03 8.70 16.33
CA THR A 121 20.94 9.87 17.20
C THR A 121 19.54 10.46 17.12
N ALA A 122 19.11 11.17 18.17
CA ALA A 122 17.83 11.89 18.12
C ALA A 122 17.78 12.90 16.96
N ALA A 123 18.92 13.43 16.52
CA ALA A 123 19.01 14.30 15.35
C ALA A 123 18.73 13.54 14.04
N ASP A 124 19.25 12.32 13.88
CA ASP A 124 18.99 11.46 12.71
C ASP A 124 17.54 10.97 12.68
N LEU A 125 16.94 10.69 13.83
CA LEU A 125 15.52 10.35 13.96
C LEU A 125 14.59 11.54 13.66
N LEU A 126 15.04 12.75 13.94
CA LEU A 126 14.29 13.99 13.71
C LEU A 126 14.58 14.62 12.33
N SER A 127 15.53 14.09 11.55
CA SER A 127 15.86 14.62 10.23
C SER A 127 14.88 14.14 9.15
N SER A 128 13.61 14.57 9.22
CA SER A 128 12.64 14.37 8.13
C SER A 128 12.92 15.26 6.91
N ALA A 129 13.81 16.25 7.06
CA ALA A 129 14.18 17.21 6.02
C ALA A 129 14.80 16.58 4.76
N TYR A 130 15.28 15.33 4.83
CA TYR A 130 15.91 14.61 3.73
C TYR A 130 15.05 13.48 3.16
N LEU A 131 13.85 13.26 3.71
CA LEU A 131 12.97 12.24 3.15
C LEU A 131 12.41 12.71 1.80
N PRO A 132 12.29 11.82 0.81
CA PRO A 132 11.59 12.15 -0.42
C PRO A 132 10.11 12.46 -0.12
N HIS A 133 9.57 13.38 -0.91
CA HIS A 133 8.19 13.85 -0.78
C HIS A 133 7.45 13.51 -2.07
N PHE A 134 6.35 12.77 -1.95
CA PHE A 134 5.53 12.34 -3.07
C PHE A 134 4.26 13.19 -3.12
N SER A 135 3.92 13.66 -4.31
CA SER A 135 2.72 14.45 -4.59
C SER A 135 1.62 13.56 -5.16
N THR A 136 0.37 13.93 -4.90
CA THR A 136 -0.79 13.30 -5.55
C THR A 136 -1.09 13.88 -6.94
N CYS A 137 -0.22 14.74 -7.51
CA CYS A 137 -0.46 15.57 -8.71
C CYS A 137 -1.56 16.65 -8.54
N SER A 138 -2.11 16.78 -7.33
CA SER A 138 -3.08 17.82 -6.98
C SER A 138 -2.63 18.54 -5.72
N THR A 139 -2.35 19.84 -5.85
CA THR A 139 -1.89 20.67 -4.75
C THR A 139 -2.96 20.80 -3.67
N SER A 140 -4.25 20.74 -4.01
CA SER A 140 -5.35 20.80 -3.04
C SER A 140 -5.33 19.58 -2.10
N ILE A 141 -5.07 18.40 -2.65
CA ILE A 141 -4.98 17.14 -1.91
C ILE A 141 -3.68 17.09 -1.10
N ASP A 142 -2.55 17.50 -1.68
CA ASP A 142 -1.28 17.58 -0.95
C ASP A 142 -1.38 18.54 0.26
N ARG A 143 -1.99 19.72 0.08
CA ARG A 143 -2.25 20.66 1.18
C ARG A 143 -3.18 20.05 2.25
N LEU A 144 -4.13 19.21 1.86
CA LEU A 144 -5.00 18.50 2.80
C LEU A 144 -4.21 17.47 3.62
N ILE A 145 -3.39 16.64 2.96
CA ILE A 145 -2.53 15.63 3.60
C ILE A 145 -1.52 16.28 4.56
N ALA A 146 -0.96 17.43 4.19
CA ALA A 146 0.01 18.17 5.01
C ALA A 146 -0.56 18.59 6.38
N GLN A 147 -1.89 18.72 6.53
CA GLN A 147 -2.54 19.07 7.81
C GLN A 147 -2.53 17.94 8.85
N PHE A 148 -2.10 16.74 8.46
CA PHE A 148 -1.99 15.57 9.35
C PHE A 148 -0.54 15.27 9.74
N HIS A 149 0.40 16.10 9.30
CA HIS A 149 1.80 16.01 9.71
C HIS A 149 2.06 16.82 10.98
N VAL A 150 2.95 16.33 11.83
CA VAL A 150 3.52 17.12 12.93
C VAL A 150 4.33 18.26 12.31
N PRO A 151 4.14 19.53 12.73
CA PRO A 151 4.82 20.67 12.13
C PRO A 151 6.32 20.63 12.41
N HIS A 152 7.09 19.96 11.56
CA HIS A 152 8.52 20.22 11.48
C HIS A 152 8.71 21.53 10.72
N ARG A 153 9.02 22.57 11.50
CA ARG A 153 9.33 23.92 11.03
C ARG A 153 10.39 23.81 9.94
N ARG A 154 10.00 24.00 8.67
CA ARG A 154 10.94 24.28 7.57
C ARG A 154 11.86 25.38 8.10
N LYS A 155 13.15 25.09 8.33
CA LYS A 155 14.14 26.18 8.38
C LYS A 155 14.14 26.72 6.96
N ALA A 156 13.42 27.82 6.77
CA ALA A 156 13.51 28.60 5.56
C ALA A 156 14.99 28.85 5.32
N ASN A 157 15.53 28.28 4.24
CA ASN A 157 16.77 28.78 3.70
C ASN A 157 16.48 30.24 3.36
N THR A 158 16.99 31.15 4.18
CA THR A 158 17.14 32.57 3.87
C THR A 158 18.22 32.68 2.80
N GLY A 159 17.91 32.21 1.61
CA GLY A 159 18.70 32.34 0.40
C GLY A 159 17.85 33.06 -0.62
N VAL A 160 18.01 34.39 -0.66
CA VAL A 160 17.63 35.33 -1.73
C VAL A 160 16.26 35.07 -2.38
N PHE A 161 15.27 35.86 -1.96
CA PHE A 161 14.03 36.07 -2.71
C PHE A 161 14.35 36.45 -4.16
N ARG A 162 14.27 35.49 -5.08
CA ARG A 162 13.97 35.77 -6.48
C ARG A 162 12.47 35.89 -6.60
N LYS A 163 12.01 37.11 -6.89
CA LYS A 163 10.63 37.44 -7.23
C LYS A 163 10.32 36.78 -8.59
N GLY A 164 9.89 35.53 -8.54
CA GLY A 164 9.46 34.70 -9.67
C GLY A 164 8.39 33.72 -9.18
N LYS A 165 7.30 33.62 -9.93
CA LYS A 165 6.07 32.92 -9.56
C LYS A 165 6.13 31.46 -10.02
N GLU A 166 7.03 30.66 -9.44
CA GLU A 166 7.21 29.20 -9.61
C GLU A 166 7.81 28.70 -8.29
N LYS A 167 7.42 27.61 -7.58
CA LYS A 167 6.82 26.33 -7.93
C LYS A 167 6.35 25.71 -6.59
N GLU A 168 5.05 25.47 -6.37
CA GLU A 168 4.50 24.98 -5.09
C GLU A 168 4.07 23.50 -5.16
N ASP A 169 4.83 22.70 -5.91
CA ASP A 169 4.66 21.24 -6.07
C ASP A 169 5.40 20.46 -4.96
N SER A 170 5.26 20.89 -3.70
CA SER A 170 5.86 20.14 -2.59
C SER A 170 4.91 19.03 -2.18
N GLY A 171 5.16 17.81 -2.67
CA GLY A 171 4.41 16.62 -2.27
C GLY A 171 4.27 16.49 -0.76
N ALA A 172 3.15 15.95 -0.29
CA ALA A 172 2.86 15.87 1.14
C ALA A 172 3.05 14.47 1.73
N ILE A 173 3.28 13.46 0.89
CA ILE A 173 3.43 12.08 1.32
C ILE A 173 4.91 11.80 1.54
N THR A 174 5.27 11.22 2.68
CA THR A 174 6.66 10.88 3.01
C THR A 174 6.77 9.43 3.51
N PRO A 175 7.94 8.78 3.36
CA PRO A 175 8.30 7.58 4.07
C PRO A 175 7.82 7.52 5.53
N GLY A 176 7.27 6.37 5.92
CA GLY A 176 6.71 6.14 7.25
C GLY A 176 5.20 6.41 7.36
N MET A 177 4.58 6.98 6.33
CA MET A 177 3.12 7.14 6.27
C MET A 177 2.43 5.87 5.78
N THR A 178 1.25 5.59 6.34
CA THR A 178 0.27 4.67 5.75
C THR A 178 -0.97 5.46 5.36
N ILE A 179 -1.37 5.37 4.09
CA ILE A 179 -2.53 6.08 3.55
C ILE A 179 -3.51 5.09 2.95
N GLU A 180 -4.77 5.11 3.41
CA GLU A 180 -5.90 4.44 2.78
C GLU A 180 -6.60 5.39 1.82
N ILE A 181 -6.85 4.95 0.59
CA ILE A 181 -7.70 5.64 -0.39
C ILE A 181 -8.96 4.80 -0.59
N ALA A 182 -10.10 5.32 -0.15
CA ALA A 182 -11.39 4.65 -0.27
C ALA A 182 -12.40 5.54 -1.00
N GLY A 183 -13.41 4.94 -1.62
CA GLY A 183 -14.46 5.68 -2.31
C GLY A 183 -15.18 4.85 -3.38
N PRO A 184 -16.30 5.35 -3.92
CA PRO A 184 -17.12 4.63 -4.89
C PRO A 184 -16.36 4.20 -6.16
N PRO A 185 -16.87 3.24 -6.95
CA PRO A 185 -16.31 2.91 -8.26
C PRO A 185 -16.23 4.15 -9.18
N GLY A 186 -15.17 4.25 -9.97
CA GLY A 186 -14.98 5.35 -10.93
C GLY A 186 -14.60 6.72 -10.34
N ILE A 187 -14.44 6.85 -9.02
CA ILE A 187 -14.12 8.14 -8.38
C ILE A 187 -12.66 8.60 -8.58
N GLY A 188 -11.76 7.70 -9.01
CA GLY A 188 -10.35 8.02 -9.26
C GLY A 188 -9.34 7.49 -8.24
N LYS A 189 -9.67 6.45 -7.45
CA LYS A 189 -8.75 5.84 -6.47
C LYS A 189 -7.42 5.39 -7.10
N THR A 190 -7.50 4.57 -8.14
CA THR A 190 -6.35 4.09 -8.90
C THR A 190 -5.58 5.23 -9.58
N ALA A 191 -6.28 6.24 -10.09
CA ALA A 191 -5.64 7.43 -10.67
C ALA A 191 -4.83 8.20 -9.61
N MET A 192 -5.37 8.36 -8.40
CA MET A 192 -4.67 8.95 -7.27
C MET A 192 -3.43 8.16 -6.88
N ALA A 193 -3.55 6.85 -6.73
CA ALA A 193 -2.41 5.97 -6.45
C ALA A 193 -1.33 6.08 -7.54
N LEU A 194 -1.73 6.09 -8.82
CA LEU A 194 -0.82 6.22 -9.95
C LEU A 194 -0.11 7.58 -9.99
N GLY A 195 -0.80 8.67 -9.65
CA GLY A 195 -0.17 10.00 -9.53
C GLY A 195 0.97 10.00 -8.50
N VAL A 196 0.76 9.36 -7.35
CA VAL A 196 1.80 9.22 -6.30
C VAL A 196 3.00 8.40 -6.79
N VAL A 197 2.75 7.26 -7.47
CA VAL A 197 3.81 6.43 -8.08
C VAL A 197 4.68 7.26 -9.01
N LEU A 198 4.07 7.98 -9.94
CA LEU A 198 4.80 8.75 -10.95
C LEU A 198 5.54 9.93 -10.31
N SER A 199 4.92 10.59 -9.33
CA SER A 199 5.55 11.67 -8.57
C SER A 199 6.81 11.22 -7.86
N ALA A 200 6.78 10.05 -7.21
CA ALA A 200 7.94 9.47 -6.50
C ALA A 200 9.13 9.21 -7.44
N ARG A 201 8.84 8.87 -8.69
CA ARG A 201 9.86 8.66 -9.72
C ARG A 201 10.32 9.94 -10.41
N LEU A 202 9.53 11.01 -10.37
CA LEU A 202 9.85 12.33 -10.92
C LEU A 202 10.71 13.19 -10.00
N THR A 203 10.61 13.03 -8.68
CA THR A 203 11.30 13.86 -7.68
C THR A 203 12.82 13.81 -7.78
N SER A 204 13.35 12.85 -8.53
CA SER A 204 14.78 12.64 -8.82
C SER A 204 15.29 13.29 -10.10
N ALA A 205 14.40 13.72 -11.01
CA ALA A 205 14.80 14.10 -12.37
C ALA A 205 14.99 15.62 -12.58
N GLY A 206 14.93 16.42 -11.49
CA GLY A 206 14.85 17.88 -11.59
C GLY A 206 15.66 18.70 -10.58
N ILE A 207 16.54 18.10 -9.78
CA ILE A 207 17.40 18.84 -8.85
C ILE A 207 18.82 18.83 -9.41
N SER A 208 19.20 19.94 -10.04
CA SER A 208 20.43 20.09 -10.80
C SER A 208 21.62 20.61 -10.02
N ASP A 209 21.60 20.69 -8.67
CA ASP A 209 22.79 21.09 -7.91
C ASP A 209 22.78 20.50 -6.49
N GLU A 210 23.93 19.94 -6.11
CA GLU A 210 24.35 19.43 -4.79
C GLU A 210 23.83 18.04 -4.37
N LYS A 211 24.61 17.01 -4.76
CA LYS A 211 24.47 15.55 -4.54
C LYS A 211 23.31 14.92 -5.31
N GLU A 212 23.66 14.17 -6.35
CA GLU A 212 22.77 13.20 -7.01
C GLU A 212 22.25 12.20 -5.96
N MET A 213 21.13 12.51 -5.33
CA MET A 213 20.42 11.55 -4.50
C MET A 213 19.66 10.66 -5.44
N GLU A 214 20.08 9.39 -5.52
CA GLU A 214 19.48 8.43 -6.44
C GLU A 214 17.97 8.31 -6.19
N ALA A 215 17.22 8.24 -7.27
CA ALA A 215 15.77 8.19 -7.27
C ALA A 215 15.25 6.95 -6.52
N GLY A 216 14.49 7.15 -5.45
CA GLY A 216 13.82 6.05 -4.75
C GLY A 216 12.91 5.24 -5.66
N GLU A 217 12.92 3.93 -5.49
CA GLU A 217 12.14 2.98 -6.29
C GLU A 217 10.75 2.78 -5.67
N VAL A 218 9.82 2.24 -6.48
CA VAL A 218 8.42 2.04 -6.10
C VAL A 218 8.04 0.60 -6.32
N LEU A 219 7.31 0.00 -5.38
CA LEU A 219 6.69 -1.31 -5.53
C LEU A 219 5.18 -1.14 -5.73
N ILE A 220 4.63 -1.71 -6.81
CA ILE A 220 3.20 -1.76 -7.09
C ILE A 220 2.71 -3.21 -6.99
N LEU A 221 1.73 -3.42 -6.12
CA LEU A 221 0.98 -4.67 -5.99
C LEU A 221 -0.41 -4.45 -6.60
N ASP A 222 -0.62 -4.93 -7.82
CA ASP A 222 -1.89 -4.83 -8.53
C ASP A 222 -2.69 -6.12 -8.37
N THR A 223 -3.84 -6.05 -7.72
CA THR A 223 -4.71 -7.19 -7.43
C THR A 223 -5.89 -7.30 -8.40
N GLU A 224 -6.43 -6.16 -8.85
CA GLU A 224 -7.67 -6.12 -9.66
C GLU A 224 -7.40 -5.95 -11.15
N GLY A 225 -6.33 -5.24 -11.51
CA GLY A 225 -5.95 -4.97 -12.90
C GLY A 225 -6.04 -3.49 -13.20
N GLY A 226 -6.11 -2.66 -12.15
CA GLY A 226 -6.36 -1.22 -12.27
C GLY A 226 -5.13 -0.47 -12.77
N ILE A 227 -3.94 -0.93 -12.38
CA ILE A 227 -2.65 -0.34 -12.71
C ILE A 227 -1.91 -1.25 -13.70
N THR A 228 -2.35 -1.26 -14.96
CA THR A 228 -1.62 -2.00 -16.01
C THR A 228 -0.32 -1.27 -16.39
N ALA A 229 0.70 -2.01 -16.82
CA ALA A 229 1.94 -1.43 -17.38
C ALA A 229 1.68 -0.37 -18.46
N GLU A 230 0.69 -0.58 -19.34
CA GLU A 230 0.33 0.37 -20.39
C GLU A 230 -0.22 1.69 -19.83
N ARG A 231 -1.01 1.63 -18.76
CA ARG A 231 -1.49 2.83 -18.05
C ARG A 231 -0.35 3.61 -17.41
N VAL A 232 0.59 2.91 -16.78
CA VAL A 232 1.79 3.54 -16.20
C VAL A 232 2.61 4.23 -17.29
N ARG A 233 2.84 3.55 -18.42
CA ARG A 233 3.55 4.11 -19.59
C ARG A 233 2.86 5.36 -20.14
N SER A 234 1.55 5.27 -20.40
CA SER A 234 0.76 6.38 -20.93
C SER A 234 0.81 7.60 -20.00
N ALA A 235 0.69 7.39 -18.69
CA ALA A 235 0.74 8.46 -17.72
C ALA A 235 2.17 9.03 -17.56
N ALA A 236 3.21 8.20 -17.65
CA ALA A 236 4.60 8.66 -17.69
C ALA A 236 4.90 9.52 -18.93
N GLU A 237 4.37 9.13 -20.09
CA GLU A 237 4.44 9.92 -21.33
C GLU A 237 3.73 11.27 -21.19
N ALA A 238 2.53 11.25 -20.61
CA ALA A 238 1.79 12.46 -20.33
C ALA A 238 2.60 13.47 -19.49
N LEU A 239 3.19 13.00 -18.39
CA LEU A 239 3.97 13.82 -17.45
C LEU A 239 5.34 14.29 -17.99
N THR A 240 5.85 13.65 -19.04
CA THR A 240 7.17 13.97 -19.61
C THR A 240 7.09 14.80 -20.89
N ARG A 241 5.89 15.00 -21.48
CA ARG A 241 5.67 15.81 -22.69
C ARG A 241 6.35 17.18 -22.67
N THR A 242 6.43 17.81 -21.51
CA THR A 242 7.00 19.17 -21.33
C THR A 242 8.28 19.17 -20.49
N ARG A 243 8.85 18.00 -20.18
CA ARG A 243 10.03 17.83 -19.31
C ARG A 243 11.21 17.24 -20.09
N ALA A 244 12.41 17.45 -19.59
CA ALA A 244 13.63 16.83 -20.15
C ALA A 244 13.73 15.33 -19.80
N THR A 245 13.07 14.90 -18.73
CA THR A 245 12.99 13.51 -18.26
C THR A 245 12.27 12.64 -19.28
N LEU A 246 12.77 11.44 -19.53
CA LEU A 246 12.15 10.53 -20.50
C LEU A 246 11.24 9.53 -19.78
N PRO A 247 10.14 9.05 -20.41
CA PRO A 247 9.21 8.12 -19.77
C PRO A 247 9.89 6.88 -19.18
N ARG A 248 10.91 6.36 -19.87
CA ARG A 248 11.71 5.22 -19.40
C ARG A 248 12.41 5.46 -18.06
N ASP A 249 12.81 6.70 -17.77
CA ASP A 249 13.54 7.05 -16.55
C ASP A 249 12.61 7.00 -15.34
N ILE A 250 11.33 7.29 -15.56
CA ILE A 250 10.25 7.10 -14.59
C ILE A 250 10.01 5.61 -14.37
N ILE A 251 9.79 4.86 -15.46
CA ILE A 251 9.37 3.44 -15.44
C ILE A 251 10.44 2.52 -14.84
N HIS A 252 11.73 2.76 -15.12
CA HIS A 252 12.84 1.86 -14.71
C HIS A 252 12.91 1.59 -13.20
N GLY A 253 12.41 2.49 -12.35
CA GLY A 253 12.41 2.31 -10.89
C GLY A 253 11.07 1.83 -10.33
N ILE A 254 10.19 1.26 -11.17
CA ILE A 254 8.90 0.72 -10.76
C ILE A 254 8.95 -0.81 -10.82
N HIS A 255 8.92 -1.43 -9.65
CA HIS A 255 8.73 -2.87 -9.48
C HIS A 255 7.24 -3.18 -9.49
N PHE A 256 6.83 -4.09 -10.38
CA PHE A 256 5.42 -4.38 -10.59
C PHE A 256 5.13 -5.86 -10.33
N VAL A 257 4.17 -6.11 -9.44
CA VAL A 257 3.74 -7.45 -9.06
C VAL A 257 2.23 -7.57 -9.25
N ARG A 258 1.83 -8.54 -10.06
CA ARG A 258 0.43 -8.94 -10.20
C ARG A 258 0.08 -9.96 -9.13
N ILE A 259 -0.97 -9.72 -8.35
CA ILE A 259 -1.42 -10.63 -7.30
C ILE A 259 -2.84 -11.12 -7.61
N PRO A 260 -3.00 -12.21 -8.38
CA PRO A 260 -4.32 -12.62 -8.88
C PRO A 260 -5.19 -13.35 -7.86
N THR A 261 -4.60 -13.95 -6.82
CA THR A 261 -5.34 -14.75 -5.83
C THR A 261 -4.96 -14.40 -4.40
N GLN A 262 -5.85 -14.77 -3.47
CA GLN A 262 -5.62 -14.57 -2.03
C GLN A 262 -4.34 -15.28 -1.55
N THR A 263 -4.06 -16.49 -2.05
CA THR A 263 -2.84 -17.24 -1.73
C THR A 263 -1.58 -16.49 -2.15
N HIS A 264 -1.56 -15.90 -3.36
CA HIS A 264 -0.43 -15.09 -3.81
C HIS A 264 -0.23 -13.85 -2.92
N MET A 265 -1.31 -13.22 -2.46
CA MET A 265 -1.22 -12.07 -1.54
C MET A 265 -0.57 -12.48 -0.22
N VAL A 266 -1.07 -13.55 0.41
CA VAL A 266 -0.51 -14.05 1.68
C VAL A 266 0.95 -14.41 1.52
N ALA A 267 1.30 -15.19 0.49
CA ALA A 267 2.68 -15.58 0.21
C ALA A 267 3.60 -14.36 0.03
N PHE A 268 3.20 -13.39 -0.79
CA PHE A 268 3.98 -12.18 -1.01
C PHE A 268 4.16 -11.35 0.27
N LEU A 269 3.13 -11.26 1.11
CA LEU A 269 3.22 -10.56 2.38
C LEU A 269 4.21 -11.23 3.34
N HIS A 270 4.28 -12.57 3.37
CA HIS A 270 5.28 -13.27 4.18
C HIS A 270 6.70 -12.92 3.73
N THR A 271 6.93 -12.81 2.41
CA THR A 271 8.24 -12.52 1.81
C THR A 271 8.57 -11.04 1.68
N LEU A 272 7.63 -10.13 1.95
CA LEU A 272 7.80 -8.70 1.71
C LEU A 272 9.02 -8.11 2.42
N ASP A 273 9.34 -8.60 3.62
CA ASP A 273 10.46 -8.11 4.43
C ASP A 273 11.80 -8.41 3.73
N GLU A 274 12.04 -9.67 3.39
CA GLU A 274 13.21 -10.14 2.62
C GLU A 274 13.30 -9.45 1.26
N TRP A 275 12.15 -9.26 0.59
CA TRP A 275 12.11 -8.55 -0.69
C TRP A 275 12.60 -7.10 -0.51
N LEU A 276 12.10 -6.37 0.48
CA LEU A 276 12.54 -4.98 0.73
C LEU A 276 14.01 -4.87 1.15
N GLU A 277 14.58 -5.90 1.80
CA GLU A 277 16.03 -5.97 2.07
C GLU A 277 16.85 -6.09 0.79
N ASN A 278 16.35 -6.84 -0.20
CA ASN A 278 17.00 -6.99 -1.52
C ASN A 278 16.80 -5.76 -2.42
N TYR A 279 15.76 -4.96 -2.17
CA TYR A 279 15.46 -3.72 -2.91
C TYR A 279 15.47 -2.48 -1.99
N PRO A 280 16.61 -2.13 -1.38
CA PRO A 280 16.70 -1.10 -0.33
C PRO A 280 16.42 0.33 -0.83
N LYS A 281 16.31 0.54 -2.14
CA LYS A 281 15.93 1.82 -2.74
C LYS A 281 14.43 2.04 -2.74
N VAL A 282 13.63 0.98 -2.53
CA VAL A 282 12.17 1.09 -2.51
C VAL A 282 11.73 1.87 -1.28
N ASN A 283 11.01 2.96 -1.52
CA ASN A 283 10.54 3.85 -0.46
C ASN A 283 9.06 4.23 -0.61
N LEU A 284 8.36 3.61 -1.56
CA LEU A 284 6.93 3.70 -1.76
C LEU A 284 6.39 2.31 -2.15
N ILE A 285 5.33 1.88 -1.47
CA ILE A 285 4.57 0.68 -1.81
C ILE A 285 3.13 1.09 -2.09
N VAL A 286 2.57 0.62 -3.20
CA VAL A 286 1.17 0.83 -3.57
C VAL A 286 0.48 -0.53 -3.69
N ILE A 287 -0.62 -0.71 -2.95
CA ILE A 287 -1.48 -1.90 -3.03
C ILE A 287 -2.83 -1.48 -3.62
N ASP A 288 -3.07 -1.81 -4.88
CA ASP A 288 -4.31 -1.50 -5.58
C ASP A 288 -5.01 -2.76 -6.09
N THR A 289 -6.13 -3.20 -5.53
CA THR A 289 -6.88 -2.75 -4.35
C THR A 289 -6.80 -3.85 -3.29
N LEU A 290 -6.45 -3.52 -2.04
CA LEU A 290 -6.28 -4.51 -0.97
C LEU A 290 -7.58 -5.30 -0.71
N SER A 291 -8.72 -4.62 -0.71
CA SER A 291 -10.02 -5.25 -0.40
C SER A 291 -10.47 -6.31 -1.42
N PHE A 292 -9.81 -6.44 -2.59
CA PHE A 292 -10.11 -7.46 -3.60
C PHE A 292 -10.14 -8.88 -3.03
N HIS A 293 -9.08 -9.30 -2.33
CA HIS A 293 -8.95 -10.67 -1.82
C HIS A 293 -9.85 -10.98 -0.63
N PHE A 294 -10.52 -9.98 -0.07
CA PHE A 294 -11.40 -10.11 1.09
C PHE A 294 -12.88 -10.24 0.71
N ARG A 295 -13.19 -10.30 -0.59
CA ARG A 295 -14.56 -10.41 -1.12
C ARG A 295 -15.02 -11.84 -1.40
N GLN A 296 -14.13 -12.81 -1.24
CA GLN A 296 -14.43 -14.20 -1.56
C GLN A 296 -15.47 -14.78 -0.58
N PRO A 297 -16.60 -15.33 -1.07
CA PRO A 297 -17.65 -15.86 -0.19
C PRO A 297 -17.22 -17.05 0.67
N SER A 298 -16.20 -17.78 0.24
CA SER A 298 -15.62 -18.94 0.94
C SER A 298 -14.64 -18.56 2.06
N LEU A 299 -14.31 -17.27 2.21
CA LEU A 299 -13.39 -16.81 3.23
C LEU A 299 -14.09 -16.71 4.58
N ASP A 300 -13.76 -17.62 5.49
CA ASP A 300 -14.28 -17.59 6.86
C ASP A 300 -13.75 -16.37 7.65
N MET A 301 -14.41 -16.05 8.77
CA MET A 301 -14.07 -14.84 9.54
C MET A 301 -12.73 -14.97 10.29
N SER A 302 -12.32 -16.19 10.64
CA SER A 302 -11.01 -16.53 11.24
C SER A 302 -9.89 -16.23 10.26
N THR A 303 -9.89 -16.83 9.07
CA THR A 303 -8.85 -16.59 8.06
C THR A 303 -8.88 -15.13 7.59
N ARG A 304 -10.07 -14.53 7.46
CA ARG A 304 -10.19 -13.09 7.19
C ARG A 304 -9.44 -12.25 8.23
N ARG A 305 -9.62 -12.54 9.52
CA ARG A 305 -8.96 -11.82 10.61
C ARG A 305 -7.46 -12.02 10.57
N ARG A 306 -6.98 -13.26 10.47
CA ARG A 306 -5.54 -13.56 10.39
C ARG A 306 -4.88 -12.87 9.20
N MET A 307 -5.55 -12.86 8.04
CA MET A 307 -5.03 -12.15 6.87
C MET A 307 -5.01 -10.62 7.08
N MET A 308 -6.00 -10.04 7.75
CA MET A 308 -5.98 -8.61 8.13
C MET A 308 -4.84 -8.29 9.11
N ASP A 309 -4.58 -9.17 10.09
CA ASP A 309 -3.50 -9.01 11.06
C ASP A 309 -2.13 -9.10 10.38
N LEU A 310 -1.94 -10.07 9.47
CA LEU A 310 -0.74 -10.18 8.64
C LEU A 310 -0.51 -8.91 7.80
N VAL A 311 -1.54 -8.44 7.09
CA VAL A 311 -1.49 -7.19 6.31
C VAL A 311 -1.05 -6.02 7.19
N LYS A 312 -1.71 -5.84 8.35
CA LYS A 312 -1.39 -4.77 9.30
C LYS A 312 0.05 -4.84 9.80
N GLN A 313 0.52 -6.03 10.17
CA GLN A 313 1.89 -6.26 10.62
C GLN A 313 2.90 -5.90 9.53
N LYS A 314 2.70 -6.42 8.30
CA LYS A 314 3.64 -6.24 7.20
C LYS A 314 3.70 -4.80 6.69
N ILE A 315 2.55 -4.10 6.65
CA ILE A 315 2.53 -2.65 6.38
C ILE A 315 3.26 -1.87 7.47
N GLY A 316 3.05 -2.24 8.74
CA GLY A 316 3.76 -1.66 9.87
C GLY A 316 5.28 -1.82 9.75
N GLN A 317 5.76 -3.01 9.37
CA GLN A 317 7.18 -3.28 9.13
C GLN A 317 7.72 -2.48 7.94
N ALA A 318 7.03 -2.48 6.80
CA ALA A 318 7.43 -1.70 5.63
C ALA A 318 7.57 -0.20 5.94
N THR A 319 6.63 0.37 6.71
CA THR A 319 6.68 1.79 7.06
C THR A 319 7.77 2.12 8.10
N THR A 320 7.96 1.27 9.10
CA THR A 320 8.84 1.58 10.25
C THR A 320 10.27 1.10 10.09
N LEU A 321 10.48 -0.08 9.51
CA LEU A 321 11.80 -0.69 9.34
C LEU A 321 12.42 -0.31 7.99
N HIS A 322 11.62 -0.44 6.92
CA HIS A 322 12.07 -0.19 5.54
C HIS A 322 11.87 1.24 5.06
N LYS A 323 11.35 2.12 5.93
CA LYS A 323 11.12 3.54 5.61
C LYS A 323 10.36 3.73 4.29
N CYS A 324 9.34 2.90 4.06
CA CYS A 324 8.43 3.06 2.93
C CYS A 324 7.25 3.96 3.31
N ALA A 325 6.75 4.76 2.37
CA ALA A 325 5.35 5.17 2.41
C ALA A 325 4.50 4.02 1.85
N VAL A 326 3.31 3.79 2.40
CA VAL A 326 2.41 2.74 1.93
C VAL A 326 1.06 3.34 1.57
N ILE A 327 0.66 3.21 0.31
CA ILE A 327 -0.65 3.62 -0.21
C ILE A 327 -1.49 2.39 -0.48
N ILE A 328 -2.70 2.35 0.06
CA ILE A 328 -3.62 1.22 -0.08
C ILE A 328 -4.95 1.72 -0.59
N CYS A 329 -5.38 1.18 -1.72
CA CYS A 329 -6.74 1.40 -2.21
C CYS A 329 -7.69 0.38 -1.58
N ASN A 330 -8.89 0.83 -1.21
CA ASN A 330 -9.99 -0.02 -0.78
C ASN A 330 -11.31 0.33 -1.48
N GLN A 331 -12.13 -0.70 -1.72
CA GLN A 331 -13.51 -0.50 -2.16
C GLN A 331 -14.42 -0.10 -0.99
N MET A 332 -15.59 0.45 -1.31
CA MET A 332 -16.64 0.74 -0.33
C MET A 332 -17.61 -0.44 -0.23
N ALA A 333 -18.15 -0.65 0.98
CA ALA A 333 -19.24 -1.56 1.24
C ALA A 333 -20.44 -0.80 1.82
N THR A 334 -21.64 -1.26 1.52
CA THR A 334 -22.87 -0.73 2.11
C THR A 334 -23.10 -1.34 3.48
N LYS A 335 -23.17 -0.51 4.51
CA LYS A 335 -23.55 -0.90 5.87
C LYS A 335 -24.96 -0.41 6.15
N LEU A 336 -25.85 -1.35 6.48
CA LEU A 336 -27.21 -1.04 6.90
C LEU A 336 -27.22 -0.78 8.40
N LEU A 337 -27.94 0.26 8.80
CA LEU A 337 -28.06 0.68 10.19
C LEU A 337 -29.52 0.97 10.54
N THR A 338 -29.88 0.75 11.80
CA THR A 338 -31.17 1.20 12.36
C THR A 338 -31.16 2.72 12.60
N ALA A 339 -32.31 3.30 12.93
CA ALA A 339 -32.45 4.70 13.35
C ALA A 339 -31.55 5.05 14.56
N GLU A 340 -31.22 4.08 15.42
CA GLU A 340 -30.31 4.23 16.56
C GLU A 340 -28.84 3.93 16.21
N ASN A 341 -28.46 3.91 14.93
CA ASN A 341 -27.10 3.67 14.44
C ASN A 341 -26.53 2.28 14.76
N LYS A 342 -27.38 1.27 15.00
CA LYS A 342 -26.94 -0.11 15.23
C LYS A 342 -26.85 -0.89 13.92
N PRO A 343 -25.94 -1.88 13.78
CA PRO A 343 -25.91 -2.78 12.63
C PRO A 343 -27.28 -3.40 12.34
N ALA A 344 -27.73 -3.33 11.10
CA ALA A 344 -29.02 -3.84 10.63
C ALA A 344 -28.84 -4.78 9.44
N ASN A 345 -29.91 -5.50 9.10
CA ASN A 345 -30.01 -6.27 7.86
C ASN A 345 -31.01 -5.61 6.89
N PHE A 346 -31.35 -6.27 5.78
CA PHE A 346 -32.27 -5.72 4.77
C PHE A 346 -33.71 -5.52 5.29
N ASP A 347 -34.12 -6.20 6.36
CA ASP A 347 -35.47 -6.10 6.92
C ASP A 347 -35.57 -5.02 8.00
N THR A 348 -34.47 -4.75 8.72
CA THR A 348 -34.42 -3.84 9.88
C THR A 348 -33.63 -2.56 9.62
N GLY A 349 -33.20 -2.32 8.39
CA GLY A 349 -32.35 -1.18 8.03
C GLY A 349 -33.18 0.07 7.76
N ASP A 350 -32.98 1.11 8.57
CA ASP A 350 -33.58 2.44 8.37
C ASP A 350 -32.69 3.33 7.48
N ARG A 351 -31.37 3.10 7.52
CA ARG A 351 -30.39 3.85 6.73
C ARG A 351 -29.30 2.96 6.14
N ALA A 352 -28.77 3.36 4.99
CA ALA A 352 -27.63 2.74 4.35
C ALA A 352 -26.50 3.76 4.24
N ILE A 353 -25.29 3.38 4.68
CA ILE A 353 -24.09 4.21 4.56
C ILE A 353 -23.00 3.46 3.80
N LEU A 354 -22.18 4.19 3.07
CA LEU A 354 -20.98 3.64 2.45
C LEU A 354 -19.81 3.76 3.42
N MET A 355 -19.13 2.64 3.67
CA MET A 355 -17.95 2.56 4.52
C MET A 355 -16.81 1.86 3.78
N PRO A 356 -15.53 2.14 4.07
CA PRO A 356 -14.43 1.33 3.55
C PRO A 356 -14.65 -0.15 3.90
N GLN A 357 -14.53 -1.03 2.91
CA GLN A 357 -14.95 -2.43 3.01
C GLN A 357 -14.25 -3.23 4.11
N LEU A 358 -13.02 -2.86 4.44
CA LEU A 358 -12.23 -3.56 5.46
C LEU A 358 -12.37 -2.93 6.86
N GLY A 359 -13.08 -1.80 6.98
CA GLY A 359 -13.24 -1.07 8.23
C GLY A 359 -11.90 -0.72 8.86
N ASP A 360 -11.82 -0.82 10.19
CA ASP A 360 -10.63 -0.46 10.97
C ASP A 360 -9.73 -1.65 11.29
N SER A 361 -10.07 -2.85 10.79
CA SER A 361 -9.43 -4.11 11.18
C SER A 361 -7.94 -4.14 10.84
N TRP A 362 -7.55 -3.51 9.73
CA TRP A 362 -6.17 -3.47 9.26
C TRP A 362 -5.48 -2.13 9.55
N THR A 363 -6.20 -1.11 10.00
CA THR A 363 -5.67 0.24 10.20
C THR A 363 -5.04 0.39 11.59
N THR A 364 -4.29 1.48 11.76
CA THR A 364 -3.75 1.92 13.05
C THR A 364 -4.15 3.36 13.30
N GLY A 365 -3.87 3.88 14.50
CA GLY A 365 -4.09 5.30 14.79
C GLY A 365 -3.28 6.27 13.93
N LYS A 366 -2.25 5.77 13.22
CA LYS A 366 -1.39 6.56 12.32
C LYS A 366 -1.78 6.44 10.84
N THR A 367 -2.80 5.64 10.51
CA THR A 367 -3.29 5.50 9.13
C THR A 367 -4.09 6.73 8.74
N LEU A 368 -3.64 7.47 7.72
CA LEU A 368 -4.40 8.56 7.12
C LEU A 368 -5.41 7.96 6.13
N ARG A 369 -6.69 8.30 6.28
CA ARG A 369 -7.75 7.82 5.40
C ARG A 369 -8.22 8.95 4.52
N LEU A 370 -8.19 8.73 3.21
CA LEU A 370 -8.69 9.61 2.18
C LEU A 370 -9.96 9.00 1.61
N CYS A 371 -11.12 9.55 1.98
CA CYS A 371 -12.42 9.14 1.50
C CYS A 371 -12.84 10.03 0.33
N LEU A 372 -12.87 9.47 -0.87
CA LEU A 372 -13.21 10.15 -2.11
C LEU A 372 -14.72 10.03 -2.37
N PHE A 373 -15.35 11.15 -2.73
CA PHE A 373 -16.80 11.22 -3.00
C PHE A 373 -17.11 12.26 -4.08
N ARG A 374 -18.33 12.19 -4.65
CA ARG A 374 -18.87 13.21 -5.56
C ARG A 374 -19.71 14.22 -4.80
N GLY A 375 -19.79 15.44 -5.34
CA GLY A 375 -20.74 16.44 -4.90
C GLY A 375 -22.20 15.96 -4.96
N GLN A 376 -23.09 16.75 -4.36
CA GLN A 376 -24.54 16.49 -4.46
C GLN A 376 -25.05 16.75 -5.89
N GLY A 377 -26.32 16.43 -6.16
CA GLY A 377 -26.92 16.67 -7.47
C GLY A 377 -26.75 18.13 -7.93
N GLY A 378 -26.12 18.32 -9.09
CA GLY A 378 -25.75 19.64 -9.64
C GLY A 378 -24.28 20.02 -9.40
N ASP A 379 -23.56 19.25 -8.59
CA ASP A 379 -22.13 19.39 -8.33
C ASP A 379 -21.40 18.14 -8.85
N GLU A 380 -20.83 18.27 -10.05
CA GLU A 380 -20.15 17.18 -10.76
C GLU A 380 -18.71 16.95 -10.28
N LEU A 381 -18.24 17.75 -9.32
CA LEU A 381 -16.86 17.72 -8.86
C LEU A 381 -16.57 16.50 -7.98
N ARG A 382 -15.28 16.18 -7.88
CA ARG A 382 -14.76 15.16 -6.97
C ARG A 382 -14.19 15.83 -5.73
N TYR A 383 -14.38 15.20 -4.59
CA TYR A 383 -13.92 15.66 -3.30
C TYR A 383 -13.20 14.54 -2.58
N VAL A 384 -12.25 14.92 -1.73
CA VAL A 384 -11.58 14.03 -0.79
C VAL A 384 -11.77 14.57 0.61
N HIS A 385 -12.25 13.72 1.51
CA HIS A 385 -12.21 13.96 2.95
C HIS A 385 -11.02 13.21 3.53
N ALA A 386 -10.25 13.86 4.39
CA ALA A 386 -9.14 13.23 5.08
C ALA A 386 -9.42 13.09 6.57
N GLU A 387 -9.11 11.93 7.13
CA GLU A 387 -9.22 11.66 8.56
C GLU A 387 -8.07 10.77 9.06
N MET A 388 -7.75 10.90 10.35
CA MET A 388 -6.81 10.02 11.04
C MET A 388 -7.33 9.84 12.47
N SER A 389 -7.22 8.64 13.03
CA SER A 389 -7.75 8.35 14.36
C SER A 389 -7.19 9.34 15.40
N GLY A 390 -8.07 9.91 16.23
CA GLY A 390 -7.68 10.89 17.25
C GLY A 390 -7.42 12.31 16.76
N SER A 391 -7.60 12.63 15.46
CA SER A 391 -7.54 14.02 14.97
C SER A 391 -8.74 14.83 15.45
N SER A 392 -8.49 16.04 15.99
CA SER A 392 -9.52 16.92 16.57
C SER A 392 -10.48 17.51 15.52
N LYS A 393 -11.72 17.76 15.96
CA LYS A 393 -12.90 18.16 15.19
C LYS A 393 -12.67 19.31 14.19
N GLY A 394 -12.86 18.97 12.92
CA GLY A 394 -12.99 19.89 11.78
C GLY A 394 -13.07 19.07 10.49
N LEU A 395 -14.03 19.36 9.62
CA LEU A 395 -14.15 18.70 8.32
C LEU A 395 -12.98 19.13 7.42
N LYS A 396 -11.98 18.27 7.29
CA LYS A 396 -10.83 18.48 6.42
C LYS A 396 -11.12 17.85 5.06
N TRP A 397 -11.35 18.66 4.05
CA TRP A 397 -11.61 18.20 2.70
C TRP A 397 -11.01 19.11 1.64
N ALA A 398 -10.84 18.59 0.43
CA ALA A 398 -10.39 19.32 -0.75
C ALA A 398 -11.15 18.83 -1.97
N ALA A 399 -11.34 19.70 -2.96
CA ALA A 399 -11.87 19.31 -4.25
C ALA A 399 -10.73 19.06 -5.24
N PHE A 400 -10.94 18.12 -6.15
CA PHE A 400 -9.98 17.73 -7.17
C PHE A 400 -10.71 17.20 -8.39
N ASP A 401 -9.99 16.95 -9.48
CA ASP A 401 -10.53 16.24 -10.63
C ASP A 401 -9.53 15.22 -11.17
N ILE A 402 -9.92 14.46 -12.20
CA ILE A 402 -9.02 13.60 -12.98
C ILE A 402 -8.95 14.18 -14.39
N ASP A 403 -7.74 14.46 -14.86
CA ASP A 403 -7.49 15.02 -16.18
C ASP A 403 -7.67 14.00 -17.32
N ASP A 404 -7.50 14.46 -18.56
CA ASP A 404 -7.61 13.65 -19.77
C ASP A 404 -6.54 12.55 -19.87
N ASP A 405 -5.45 12.67 -19.10
CA ASP A 405 -4.37 11.69 -19.01
C ASP A 405 -4.62 10.66 -17.89
N GLY A 406 -5.73 10.80 -17.17
CA GLY A 406 -6.12 9.89 -16.10
C GLY A 406 -5.37 10.13 -14.78
N LEU A 407 -4.81 11.33 -14.57
CA LEU A 407 -4.11 11.72 -13.34
C LEU A 407 -4.92 12.74 -12.53
N PRO A 408 -4.74 12.78 -11.20
CA PRO A 408 -5.40 13.79 -10.38
C PRO A 408 -4.88 15.18 -10.73
N CYS A 409 -5.78 16.15 -10.74
CA CYS A 409 -5.45 17.55 -10.99
C CYS A 409 -6.27 18.49 -10.09
N ASP A 410 -5.77 19.71 -9.93
CA ASP A 410 -6.50 20.76 -9.24
C ASP A 410 -7.62 21.33 -10.13
N ILE A 411 -8.76 21.63 -9.52
CA ILE A 411 -9.87 22.28 -10.23
C ILE A 411 -9.49 23.76 -10.45
N PRO A 412 -9.60 24.29 -11.68
CA PRO A 412 -9.35 25.70 -11.97
C PRO A 412 -10.17 26.65 -11.08
N GLU A 413 -9.53 27.69 -10.53
CA GLU A 413 -10.18 28.67 -9.64
C GLU A 413 -11.41 29.36 -10.27
N MET A 414 -11.51 29.44 -11.59
CA MET A 414 -12.64 30.05 -12.30
C MET A 414 -13.93 29.20 -12.30
N LEU A 415 -13.83 27.91 -11.98
CA LEU A 415 -14.98 27.02 -11.83
C LEU A 415 -15.54 27.05 -10.39
N TYR A 416 -14.89 27.81 -9.50
CA TYR A 416 -15.22 27.92 -8.09
C TYR A 416 -16.07 29.17 -7.82
N ASP A 417 -17.39 29.01 -7.70
CA ASP A 417 -18.12 29.80 -6.69
C ASP A 417 -17.94 29.02 -5.38
N ARG A 418 -17.04 29.48 -4.49
CA ARG A 418 -16.71 28.75 -3.25
C ARG A 418 -17.97 28.31 -2.51
N PRO A 419 -18.29 27.01 -2.41
CA PRO A 419 -19.20 26.58 -1.37
C PRO A 419 -18.48 26.86 -0.04
N LYS A 420 -19.02 27.83 0.73
CA LYS A 420 -18.48 28.23 2.05
C LYS A 420 -18.60 27.11 3.09
N THR A 421 -19.26 26.03 2.73
CA THR A 421 -19.63 24.87 3.54
C THR A 421 -19.41 23.61 2.70
N PRO A 422 -18.89 22.50 3.25
CA PRO A 422 -18.94 21.21 2.56
C PRO A 422 -20.36 20.95 2.04
N PRO A 423 -20.53 20.17 0.95
CA PRO A 423 -21.85 19.85 0.40
C PRO A 423 -22.76 19.08 1.39
N PHE A 424 -22.28 18.77 2.60
CA PHE A 424 -22.97 17.97 3.62
C PHE A 424 -23.44 18.73 4.88
N ILE A 425 -23.54 20.07 4.90
CA ILE A 425 -24.08 20.74 6.12
C ILE A 425 -25.62 20.68 6.15
N GLY A 426 -26.13 19.52 6.54
CA GLY A 426 -27.07 19.42 7.66
C GLY A 426 -26.36 18.59 8.74
N GLU A 427 -26.24 19.11 9.96
CA GLU A 427 -25.43 18.55 11.07
C GLU A 427 -25.77 17.10 11.48
N THR A 428 -26.73 16.44 10.83
CA THR A 428 -27.21 15.09 11.13
C THR A 428 -26.65 13.96 10.28
N GLU A 429 -25.91 14.22 9.19
CA GLU A 429 -25.55 13.15 8.22
C GLU A 429 -24.07 12.72 8.18
N LEU A 430 -23.20 13.32 8.98
CA LEU A 430 -21.78 12.96 9.04
C LEU A 430 -21.41 12.29 10.37
N ASN A 431 -22.02 11.15 10.64
CA ASN A 431 -21.46 10.16 11.56
C ASN A 431 -20.91 9.02 10.71
N PHE A 432 -19.64 9.15 10.33
CA PHE A 432 -18.83 8.04 9.80
C PHE A 432 -18.65 6.96 10.88
#